data_AF-D6U2W5-F1
#
_entry.id   AF-D6U2W5-F1
#
_cell.length_a   1.000
_cell.length_b   1.000
_cell.length_c   1.000
_cell.angle_alpha   90.00
_cell.angle_beta   90.00
_cell.angle_gamma   90.00
#
_symmetry.space_group_name_H-M   'P 1'
#
loop_
_entity.id
_entity.type
_entity.pdbx_description
1 polymer ?
#
loop_
_entity_poly.entity_id
_entity_poly.type
_entity_poly.pdbx_seq_one_letter_code
_entity_poly.pdbx_strand_id
1 'polypeptide(L)'
;MAHITPIKLPASRVVSTGAGELYFIGNATTLITYAGFTLLTDPAFLHKGDYTPLGHGVYTRREIEPACSPQDLPPLDLIVLSHYHGDHFDEVAARELDKQIPIVTNEHAAEQLAKLGFTNLHTLNTWEAQLISKGDAQLLVTAMPAKHAPDHLIQLLPPVMGSMLEFSTRGKPLFRLYISGDTLLYDHLHDIPRRYPEIDLGLFHIGGTTLLGVLVTMSGEQGVQAVEIIHPRVAIPIHFNDFSVFLSGLDDFKAAATRASLTTSVHYLLQGDTYRFSVERGQVETDQGEVKPSSLKPPFTRETALLKVKAAEDAWNSRDPERVALAYTPDSQWRNRTEFLTGREAIKAFLRRKWAKELDYRLMKELWCYTDNRISVRFEYEWRDADTGQWMRTHGNEHWEFDEEGLMRRRDMSGNDYPIQESERRYR
;
A
#
# COMPACT_ATOMS: atom_id res chain seq x y z
N MET A 1 7.78 -13.02 15.94
CA MET A 1 7.49 -11.60 15.66
C MET A 1 8.12 -10.80 16.78
N ALA A 2 9.04 -9.87 16.47
CA ALA A 2 9.51 -8.92 17.47
C ALA A 2 8.30 -8.11 17.96
N HIS A 3 8.18 -7.92 19.27
CA HIS A 3 7.14 -7.08 19.86
C HIS A 3 7.43 -5.61 19.55
N ILE A 4 7.01 -5.12 18.38
CA ILE A 4 7.08 -3.69 18.07
C ILE A 4 6.07 -2.98 18.97
N THR A 5 6.57 -2.13 19.87
CA THR A 5 5.73 -1.41 20.83
C THR A 5 4.96 -0.30 20.10
N PRO A 6 3.62 -0.22 20.23
CA PRO A 6 2.85 0.84 19.61
C PRO A 6 3.25 2.24 20.12
N ILE A 7 3.33 3.22 19.22
CA ILE A 7 3.49 4.63 19.59
C ILE A 7 2.13 5.14 20.05
N LYS A 8 2.05 5.66 21.28
CA LYS A 8 0.82 6.23 21.84
C LYS A 8 0.93 7.75 21.90
N LEU A 9 0.12 8.44 21.12
CA LEU A 9 0.05 9.89 21.07
C LEU A 9 -1.10 10.41 21.95
N PRO A 10 -1.02 11.65 22.45
CA PRO A 10 -2.13 12.30 23.16
C PRO A 10 -3.40 12.34 22.30
N ALA A 11 -4.55 11.99 22.88
CA ALA A 11 -5.81 11.96 22.15
C ALA A 11 -6.19 13.34 21.59
N SER A 12 -6.67 13.39 20.35
CA SER A 12 -7.27 14.59 19.77
C SER A 12 -8.73 14.75 20.24
N ARG A 13 -9.19 15.99 20.43
CA ARG A 13 -10.59 16.30 20.77
C ARG A 13 -11.55 16.11 19.59
N VAL A 14 -11.07 16.20 18.35
CA VAL A 14 -11.89 16.06 17.13
C VAL A 14 -11.08 15.31 16.07
N VAL A 15 -11.69 14.27 15.50
CA VAL A 15 -11.12 13.48 14.41
C VAL A 15 -12.08 13.59 13.22
N SER A 16 -11.75 14.44 12.25
CA SER A 16 -12.44 14.41 10.95
C SER A 16 -11.95 13.19 10.17
N THR A 17 -12.86 12.29 9.82
CA THR A 17 -12.57 11.07 9.03
C THR A 17 -13.16 11.13 7.62
N GLY A 18 -13.92 12.18 7.28
CA GLY A 18 -14.59 12.29 5.98
C GLY A 18 -13.75 12.99 4.90
N ALA A 19 -12.67 13.66 5.29
CA ALA A 19 -11.76 14.33 4.37
C ALA A 19 -10.38 14.50 5.00
N GLY A 20 -9.37 14.60 4.14
CA GLY A 20 -8.00 14.92 4.51
C GLY A 20 -7.36 15.81 3.44
N GLU A 21 -6.14 16.24 3.74
CA GLU A 21 -5.36 17.05 2.82
C GLU A 21 -3.88 16.69 2.84
N LEU A 22 -3.24 16.93 1.70
CA LEU A 22 -1.81 16.84 1.47
C LEU A 22 -1.33 18.19 0.96
N TYR A 23 -0.48 18.85 1.74
CA TYR A 23 0.18 20.09 1.36
C TYR A 23 1.57 19.77 0.82
N PHE A 24 1.85 20.18 -0.41
CA PHE A 24 3.13 19.91 -1.06
C PHE A 24 4.12 21.03 -0.75
N ILE A 25 5.10 20.73 0.10
CA ILE A 25 6.11 21.73 0.53
C ILE A 25 7.18 21.87 -0.54
N GLY A 26 7.58 20.76 -1.16
CA GLY A 26 8.56 20.72 -2.24
C GLY A 26 9.43 19.47 -2.16
N ASN A 27 10.05 19.10 -3.27
CA ASN A 27 10.80 17.86 -3.45
C ASN A 27 9.96 16.62 -3.11
N ALA A 28 10.35 15.85 -2.09
CA ALA A 28 9.59 14.75 -1.51
C ALA A 28 8.82 15.15 -0.24
N THR A 29 8.96 16.40 0.20
CA THR A 29 8.39 16.89 1.45
C THR A 29 6.91 17.19 1.31
N THR A 30 6.10 16.43 2.04
CA THR A 30 4.64 16.63 2.10
C THR A 30 4.18 16.68 3.55
N LEU A 31 3.20 17.54 3.82
CA LEU A 31 2.47 17.57 5.08
C LEU A 31 1.09 16.97 4.87
N ILE A 32 0.81 15.85 5.55
CA ILE A 32 -0.43 15.09 5.41
C ILE A 32 -1.25 15.27 6.68
N THR A 33 -2.47 15.78 6.56
CA THR A 33 -3.41 15.90 7.69
C THR A 33 -4.65 15.06 7.42
N TYR A 34 -4.84 13.99 8.19
CA TYR A 34 -6.00 13.11 8.05
C TYR A 34 -6.28 12.28 9.30
N ALA A 35 -7.55 12.01 9.59
CA ALA A 35 -7.98 11.20 10.74
C ALA A 35 -7.32 11.62 12.08
N GLY A 36 -7.15 12.93 12.26
CA GLY A 36 -6.56 13.51 13.47
C GLY A 36 -5.04 13.41 13.57
N PHE A 37 -4.38 12.83 12.58
CA PHE A 37 -2.92 12.80 12.43
C PHE A 37 -2.42 13.95 11.56
N THR A 38 -1.28 14.50 11.94
CA THR A 38 -0.49 15.44 11.13
C THR A 38 0.91 14.85 10.92
N LEU A 39 1.20 14.43 9.69
CA LEU A 39 2.40 13.69 9.32
C LEU A 39 3.28 14.54 8.39
N LEU A 40 4.59 14.47 8.58
CA LEU A 40 5.56 15.06 7.65
C LEU A 40 6.34 13.93 6.96
N THR A 41 6.50 14.01 5.65
CA THR A 41 7.30 13.04 4.87
C THR A 41 8.59 13.68 4.41
N ASP A 42 9.70 12.94 4.41
CA ASP A 42 11.00 13.32 3.80
C ASP A 42 11.32 14.83 3.89
N PRO A 43 11.52 15.37 5.10
CA PRO A 43 11.66 16.81 5.34
C PRO A 43 12.94 17.43 4.77
N ALA A 44 12.80 18.28 3.75
CA ALA A 44 13.87 19.06 3.16
C ALA A 44 13.48 20.55 3.01
N PHE A 45 14.11 21.41 3.79
CA PHE A 45 13.83 22.83 3.98
C PHE A 45 14.99 23.77 3.62
N LEU A 46 16.06 23.29 2.97
CA LEU A 46 17.14 24.13 2.43
C LEU A 46 16.57 25.28 1.61
N HIS A 47 17.20 26.46 1.67
CA HIS A 47 16.74 27.58 0.86
C HIS A 47 17.23 27.44 -0.58
N LYS A 48 16.54 28.10 -1.51
CA LYS A 48 16.98 28.15 -2.91
C LYS A 48 18.39 28.72 -2.98
N GLY A 49 19.27 28.00 -3.68
CA GLY A 49 20.69 28.36 -3.83
C GLY A 49 21.61 27.67 -2.84
N ASP A 50 21.08 27.08 -1.76
CA ASP A 50 21.87 26.29 -0.83
C ASP A 50 22.19 24.90 -1.41
N TYR A 51 23.20 24.25 -0.82
CA TYR A 51 23.75 22.99 -1.28
C TYR A 51 23.69 21.92 -0.19
N THR A 52 23.48 20.68 -0.62
CA THR A 52 23.52 19.51 0.27
C THR A 52 24.34 18.38 -0.35
N PRO A 53 25.09 17.61 0.44
CA PRO A 53 25.80 16.44 -0.07
C PRO A 53 24.83 15.30 -0.39
N LEU A 54 25.07 14.62 -1.52
CA LEU A 54 24.40 13.37 -1.91
C LEU A 54 25.29 12.13 -1.71
N GLY A 55 26.38 12.28 -0.95
CA GLY A 55 27.39 11.25 -0.77
C GLY A 55 28.47 11.23 -1.85
N HIS A 56 29.57 10.51 -1.58
CA HIS A 56 30.69 10.30 -2.52
C HIS A 56 31.27 11.57 -3.18
N GLY A 57 31.22 12.71 -2.48
CA GLY A 57 31.71 14.00 -2.97
C GLY A 57 30.78 14.71 -3.96
N VAL A 58 29.59 14.17 -4.21
CA VAL A 58 28.55 14.81 -5.04
C VAL A 58 27.73 15.76 -4.18
N TYR A 59 27.46 16.94 -4.71
CA TYR A 59 26.58 17.94 -4.10
C TYR A 59 25.46 18.28 -5.07
N THR A 60 24.30 18.61 -4.54
CA THR A 60 23.20 19.17 -5.30
C THR A 60 22.80 20.53 -4.75
N ARG A 61 22.36 21.41 -5.63
CA ARG A 61 21.84 22.74 -5.28
C ARG A 61 20.33 22.71 -5.31
N ARG A 62 19.68 23.33 -4.32
CA ARG A 62 18.24 23.55 -4.37
C ARG A 62 17.89 24.67 -5.34
N GLU A 63 17.03 24.40 -6.31
CA GLU A 63 16.62 25.30 -7.39
C GLU A 63 15.27 26.00 -7.13
N ILE A 64 14.43 25.42 -6.28
CA ILE A 64 13.09 25.92 -5.95
C ILE A 64 12.96 26.06 -4.43
N GLU A 65 12.44 27.19 -3.97
CA GLU A 65 12.25 27.47 -2.55
C GLU A 65 11.15 26.55 -1.96
N PRO A 66 11.33 25.99 -0.74
CA PRO A 66 10.26 25.29 -0.06
C PRO A 66 9.07 26.22 0.19
N ALA A 67 7.86 25.68 0.13
CA ALA A 67 6.64 26.45 0.30
C ALA A 67 6.44 27.00 1.72
N CYS A 68 7.14 26.44 2.71
CA CYS A 68 7.16 26.94 4.08
C CYS A 68 8.44 26.49 4.81
N SER A 69 8.74 27.11 5.95
CA SER A 69 9.82 26.72 6.84
C SER A 69 9.35 25.71 7.91
N PRO A 70 10.26 25.04 8.63
CA PRO A 70 9.89 24.19 9.77
C PRO A 70 9.08 24.92 10.85
N GLN A 71 9.30 26.22 11.05
CA GLN A 71 8.59 27.01 12.06
C GLN A 71 7.14 27.30 11.69
N ASP A 72 6.80 27.25 10.40
CA ASP A 72 5.45 27.47 9.91
C ASP A 72 4.57 26.22 10.02
N LEU A 73 5.17 25.06 10.33
CA LEU A 73 4.45 23.79 10.41
C LEU A 73 3.51 23.77 11.62
N PRO A 74 2.30 23.17 11.47
CA PRO A 74 1.49 22.84 12.64
C PRO A 74 2.20 21.80 13.51
N PRO A 75 1.75 21.60 14.77
CA PRO A 75 2.25 20.52 15.60
C PRO A 75 2.16 19.17 14.87
N LEU A 76 3.30 18.50 14.74
CA LEU A 76 3.42 17.24 14.04
C LEU A 76 3.27 16.07 15.01
N ASP A 77 2.66 14.99 14.53
CA ASP A 77 2.50 13.74 15.27
C ASP A 77 3.61 12.73 14.97
N LEU A 78 4.13 12.74 13.74
CA LEU A 78 5.03 11.72 13.22
C LEU A 78 5.76 12.24 11.98
N ILE A 79 7.03 11.86 11.84
CA ILE A 79 7.77 11.93 10.58
C ILE A 79 7.88 10.53 9.98
N VAL A 80 7.60 10.40 8.70
CA VAL A 80 7.88 9.19 7.92
C VAL A 80 9.03 9.52 6.96
N LEU A 81 10.19 8.91 7.20
CA LEU A 81 11.40 9.17 6.42
C LEU A 81 11.78 7.93 5.62
N SER A 82 11.84 8.07 4.29
CA SER A 82 12.20 6.98 3.37
C SER A 82 13.65 6.53 3.54
N HIS A 83 14.57 7.49 3.64
CA HIS A 83 16.00 7.25 3.86
C HIS A 83 16.73 8.54 4.26
N TYR A 84 17.97 8.40 4.73
CA TYR A 84 18.81 9.54 5.07
C TYR A 84 19.69 9.93 3.88
N HIS A 85 19.24 10.96 3.15
CA HIS A 85 20.00 11.68 2.13
C HIS A 85 19.68 13.17 2.23
N GLY A 86 20.61 14.01 1.77
CA GLY A 86 20.54 15.46 1.93
C GLY A 86 19.35 16.14 1.27
N ASP A 87 18.70 15.52 0.28
CA ASP A 87 17.49 16.00 -0.38
C ASP A 87 16.18 15.47 0.25
N HIS A 88 16.26 14.50 1.17
CA HIS A 88 15.12 13.95 1.94
C HIS A 88 15.17 14.31 3.43
N PHE A 89 16.35 14.65 3.95
CA PHE A 89 16.57 15.11 5.31
C PHE A 89 17.81 16.00 5.34
N ASP A 90 17.60 17.32 5.29
CA ASP A 90 18.70 18.28 5.22
C ASP A 90 19.08 18.87 6.58
N GLU A 91 20.08 19.75 6.56
CA GLU A 91 20.61 20.43 7.73
C GLU A 91 19.62 21.42 8.37
N VAL A 92 18.67 21.97 7.60
CA VAL A 92 17.62 22.87 8.13
C VAL A 92 16.62 22.03 8.91
N ALA A 93 16.13 20.93 8.34
CA ALA A 93 15.31 19.94 9.01
C ALA A 93 16.01 19.39 10.27
N ALA A 94 17.29 19.04 10.14
CA ALA A 94 18.10 18.57 11.25
C ALA A 94 18.23 19.61 12.36
N ARG A 95 18.32 20.90 12.06
CA ARG A 95 18.50 21.93 13.09
C ARG A 95 17.20 22.30 13.78
N GLU A 96 16.10 22.35 13.03
CA GLU A 96 14.90 23.10 13.43
C GLU A 96 13.71 22.23 13.82
N LEU A 97 13.68 20.96 13.40
CA LEU A 97 12.64 20.03 13.83
C LEU A 97 12.84 19.59 15.28
N ASP A 98 11.73 19.38 15.99
CA ASP A 98 11.73 18.87 17.36
C ASP A 98 12.43 17.51 17.43
N LYS A 99 13.42 17.39 18.31
CA LYS A 99 14.22 16.19 18.52
C LYS A 99 13.47 15.02 19.15
N GLN A 100 12.30 15.30 19.74
CA GLN A 100 11.46 14.30 20.39
C GLN A 100 10.35 13.76 19.50
N ILE A 101 10.14 14.37 18.32
CA ILE A 101 9.13 13.89 17.38
C ILE A 101 9.40 12.42 17.03
N PRO A 102 8.38 11.55 17.05
CA PRO A 102 8.56 10.19 16.57
C PRO A 102 8.91 10.18 15.08
N ILE A 103 9.93 9.41 14.70
CA ILE A 103 10.34 9.23 13.30
C ILE A 103 10.32 7.74 12.98
N VAL A 104 9.53 7.35 11.98
CA VAL A 104 9.52 5.99 11.42
C VAL A 104 10.36 5.96 10.15
N THR A 105 11.37 5.10 10.13
CA THR A 105 12.35 5.02 9.02
C THR A 105 13.09 3.68 9.00
N ASN A 106 14.12 3.54 8.17
CA ASN A 106 14.99 2.37 8.14
C ASN A 106 16.14 2.47 9.17
N GLU A 107 16.81 1.35 9.45
CA GLU A 107 17.87 1.28 10.47
C GLU A 107 19.02 2.26 10.22
N HIS A 108 19.51 2.33 8.98
CA HIS A 108 20.61 3.23 8.61
C HIS A 108 20.26 4.69 8.86
N ALA A 109 19.05 5.12 8.46
CA ALA A 109 18.61 6.49 8.65
C ALA A 109 18.46 6.84 10.14
N ALA A 110 17.92 5.93 10.95
CA ALA A 110 17.83 6.11 12.39
C ALA A 110 19.21 6.30 13.04
N GLU A 111 20.23 5.54 12.64
CA GLU A 111 21.60 5.72 13.14
C GLU A 111 22.17 7.13 12.85
N GLN A 112 21.87 7.70 11.68
CA GLN A 112 22.31 9.06 11.36
C GLN A 112 21.53 10.11 12.15
N LEU A 113 20.21 9.96 12.25
CA LEU A 113 19.35 10.86 13.02
C LEU A 113 19.70 10.86 14.52
N ALA A 114 20.09 9.72 15.08
CA ALA A 114 20.54 9.61 16.46
C ALA A 114 21.78 10.49 16.72
N LYS A 115 22.73 10.54 15.77
CA LYS A 115 23.92 11.40 15.87
C LYS A 115 23.56 12.89 15.83
N LEU A 116 22.43 13.22 15.21
CA LEU A 116 21.87 14.58 15.15
C LEU A 116 20.99 14.91 16.38
N GLY A 117 20.91 14.01 17.37
CA GLY A 117 20.21 14.21 18.62
C GLY A 117 18.72 13.86 18.63
N PHE A 118 18.19 13.23 17.56
CA PHE A 118 16.82 12.70 17.59
C PHE A 118 16.76 11.46 18.47
N THR A 119 15.77 11.38 19.35
CA THR A 119 15.71 10.34 20.39
C THR A 119 14.56 9.36 20.22
N ASN A 120 13.57 9.66 19.38
CA ASN A 120 12.35 8.87 19.23
C ASN A 120 12.29 8.23 17.84
N LEU A 121 13.09 7.19 17.64
CA LEU A 121 13.37 6.59 16.34
C LEU A 121 12.81 5.16 16.28
N HIS A 122 12.02 4.88 15.24
CA HIS A 122 11.35 3.62 15.03
C HIS A 122 11.80 3.02 13.69
N THR A 123 12.59 1.95 13.77
CA THR A 123 13.16 1.29 12.59
C THR A 123 12.24 0.21 12.08
N LEU A 124 12.11 0.12 10.75
CA LEU A 124 11.35 -0.93 10.07
C LEU A 124 12.21 -1.59 8.99
N ASN A 125 12.21 -2.92 8.97
CA ASN A 125 12.59 -3.68 7.79
C ASN A 125 11.39 -3.83 6.84
N THR A 126 11.66 -4.20 5.59
CA THR A 126 10.61 -4.44 4.60
C THR A 126 9.51 -5.37 5.13
N TRP A 127 8.26 -4.91 5.03
CA TRP A 127 7.03 -5.52 5.53
C TRP A 127 6.82 -5.51 7.05
N GLU A 128 7.75 -4.96 7.83
CA GLU A 128 7.48 -4.65 9.23
C GLU A 128 6.63 -3.39 9.34
N ALA A 129 5.84 -3.33 10.41
CA ALA A 129 4.89 -2.26 10.63
C ALA A 129 4.98 -1.66 12.03
N GLN A 130 4.87 -0.35 12.12
CA GLN A 130 4.74 0.41 13.35
C GLN A 130 3.31 0.90 13.48
N LEU A 131 2.64 0.51 14.57
CA LEU A 131 1.32 1.05 14.92
C LEU A 131 1.47 2.34 15.72
N ILE A 132 0.72 3.37 15.32
CA ILE A 132 0.56 4.64 16.03
C ILE A 132 -0.91 4.77 16.41
N SER A 133 -1.18 5.09 17.67
CA SER A 133 -2.54 5.27 18.20
C SER A 133 -2.72 6.67 18.77
N LYS A 134 -3.83 7.32 18.44
CA LYS A 134 -4.21 8.65 18.91
C LYS A 134 -5.69 8.66 19.27
N GLY A 135 -6.01 8.22 20.50
CA GLY A 135 -7.40 7.94 20.90
C GLY A 135 -7.97 6.73 20.13
N ASP A 136 -9.15 6.91 19.53
CA ASP A 136 -9.81 5.88 18.68
C ASP A 136 -9.17 5.74 17.29
N ALA A 137 -8.35 6.71 16.87
CA ALA A 137 -7.69 6.73 15.58
C ALA A 137 -6.38 5.94 15.62
N GLN A 138 -6.12 5.18 14.56
CA GLN A 138 -4.92 4.38 14.40
C GLN A 138 -4.32 4.62 13.01
N LEU A 139 -2.99 4.66 12.97
CA LEU A 139 -2.19 4.70 11.76
C LEU A 139 -1.21 3.52 11.83
N LEU A 140 -1.27 2.64 10.84
CA LEU A 140 -0.26 1.60 10.65
C LEU A 140 0.69 2.05 9.54
N VAL A 141 1.97 2.20 9.87
CA VAL A 141 3.03 2.50 8.90
C VAL A 141 3.78 1.22 8.62
N THR A 142 3.69 0.70 7.40
CA THR A 142 4.45 -0.49 6.98
C THR A 142 5.54 -0.09 6.00
N ALA A 143 6.77 -0.55 6.22
CA ALA A 143 7.86 -0.33 5.27
C ALA A 143 7.64 -1.17 4.00
N MET A 144 7.61 -0.51 2.85
CA MET A 144 7.43 -1.13 1.55
C MET A 144 8.79 -1.42 0.88
N PRO A 145 8.86 -2.44 0.02
CA PRO A 145 10.06 -2.76 -0.73
C PRO A 145 10.43 -1.55 -1.61
N ALA A 146 11.65 -1.05 -1.44
CA ALA A 146 12.27 -0.06 -2.31
C ALA A 146 13.72 -0.45 -2.62
N LYS A 147 14.25 0.06 -3.74
CA LYS A 147 15.60 -0.22 -4.20
C LYS A 147 16.20 1.00 -4.91
N HIS A 148 17.30 1.51 -4.36
CA HIS A 148 17.93 2.77 -4.78
C HIS A 148 19.17 2.59 -5.68
N ALA A 149 19.33 1.42 -6.31
CA ALA A 149 20.34 1.16 -7.33
C ALA A 149 20.13 -0.22 -7.98
N PRO A 150 20.72 -0.48 -9.16
CA PRO A 150 20.86 -1.83 -9.70
C PRO A 150 21.58 -2.78 -8.73
N ASP A 151 21.33 -4.11 -8.84
CA ASP A 151 21.81 -5.10 -7.85
C ASP A 151 23.32 -5.08 -7.60
N HIS A 152 24.10 -4.81 -8.65
CA HIS A 152 25.56 -4.79 -8.56
C HIS A 152 26.12 -3.57 -7.81
N LEU A 153 25.29 -2.56 -7.51
CA LEU A 153 25.69 -1.31 -6.84
C LEU A 153 24.91 -1.02 -5.55
N ILE A 154 23.94 -1.86 -5.18
CA ILE A 154 23.02 -1.59 -4.06
C ILE A 154 23.73 -1.43 -2.71
N GLN A 155 24.88 -2.09 -2.52
CA GLN A 155 25.68 -2.00 -1.28
C GLN A 155 26.46 -0.68 -1.14
N LEU A 156 26.49 0.16 -2.19
CA LEU A 156 27.23 1.42 -2.21
C LEU A 156 26.35 2.64 -1.88
N LEU A 157 25.04 2.42 -1.71
CA LEU A 157 24.06 3.46 -1.42
C LEU A 157 23.28 3.12 -0.15
N PRO A 158 22.78 4.13 0.58
CA PRO A 158 21.93 3.90 1.73
C PRO A 158 20.68 3.08 1.36
N PRO A 159 20.22 2.20 2.27
CA PRO A 159 18.96 1.51 2.06
C PRO A 159 17.80 2.52 2.06
N VAL A 160 16.83 2.25 1.18
CA VAL A 160 15.61 3.05 1.04
C VAL A 160 14.41 2.19 1.34
N MET A 161 13.39 2.78 1.95
CA MET A 161 12.07 2.16 2.09
C MET A 161 10.99 3.03 1.44
N GLY A 162 10.04 2.37 0.79
CA GLY A 162 8.72 2.98 0.60
C GLY A 162 7.91 2.87 1.89
N SER A 163 6.72 3.44 1.92
CA SER A 163 5.83 3.38 3.08
C SER A 163 4.37 3.17 2.66
N MET A 164 3.68 2.27 3.35
CA MET A 164 2.23 2.15 3.31
C MET A 164 1.64 2.71 4.58
N LEU A 165 0.79 3.71 4.46
CA LEU A 165 0.06 4.34 5.55
C LEU A 165 -1.39 3.85 5.51
N GLU A 166 -1.80 3.09 6.52
CA GLU A 166 -3.18 2.62 6.67
C GLU A 166 -3.84 3.31 7.85
N PHE A 167 -4.79 4.19 7.54
CA PHE A 167 -5.57 4.92 8.53
C PHE A 167 -6.82 4.11 8.89
N SER A 168 -7.11 4.03 10.18
CA SER A 168 -8.31 3.39 10.69
C SER A 168 -8.85 4.11 11.93
N THR A 169 -10.12 3.89 12.23
CA THR A 169 -10.75 4.37 13.47
C THR A 169 -11.63 3.27 14.03
N ARG A 170 -11.54 3.01 15.35
CA ARG A 170 -12.31 1.94 16.01
C ARG A 170 -12.20 0.58 15.29
N GLY A 171 -11.02 0.29 14.75
CA GLY A 171 -10.72 -0.93 13.98
C GLY A 171 -11.29 -0.98 12.56
N LYS A 172 -11.99 0.06 12.08
CA LYS A 172 -12.49 0.15 10.70
C LYS A 172 -11.45 0.85 9.80
N PRO A 173 -11.02 0.24 8.68
CA PRO A 173 -10.10 0.90 7.75
C PRO A 173 -10.78 2.08 7.05
N LEU A 174 -10.04 3.16 6.87
CA LEU A 174 -10.55 4.41 6.30
C LEU A 174 -9.89 4.76 4.97
N PHE A 175 -8.55 4.82 4.96
CA PHE A 175 -7.79 5.34 3.82
C PHE A 175 -6.42 4.68 3.77
N ARG A 176 -5.94 4.41 2.55
CA ARG A 176 -4.61 3.86 2.31
C ARG A 176 -3.80 4.77 1.40
N LEU A 177 -2.64 5.20 1.90
CA LEU A 177 -1.70 6.07 1.19
C LEU A 177 -0.36 5.35 1.03
N TYR A 178 0.07 5.16 -0.21
CA TYR A 178 1.38 4.62 -0.56
C TYR A 178 2.38 5.74 -0.87
N ILE A 179 3.60 5.63 -0.38
CA ILE A 179 4.72 6.53 -0.66
C ILE A 179 5.85 5.66 -1.20
N SER A 180 6.32 5.92 -2.42
CA SER A 180 7.31 5.03 -3.04
C SER A 180 8.68 5.05 -2.37
N GLY A 181 9.06 6.18 -1.79
CA GLY A 181 10.47 6.52 -1.57
C GLY A 181 11.26 6.54 -2.88
N ASP A 182 12.55 6.75 -2.75
CA ASP A 182 13.52 6.77 -3.85
C ASP A 182 13.83 5.34 -4.34
N THR A 183 12.89 4.77 -5.08
CA THR A 183 12.99 3.41 -5.65
C THR A 183 13.15 3.44 -7.17
N LEU A 184 13.75 2.39 -7.71
CA LEU A 184 13.68 1.99 -9.11
C LEU A 184 12.55 0.97 -9.35
N LEU A 185 12.26 0.68 -10.61
CA LEU A 185 11.40 -0.44 -10.99
C LEU A 185 12.10 -1.78 -10.79
N TYR A 186 11.44 -2.68 -10.08
CA TYR A 186 11.88 -4.06 -9.87
C TYR A 186 10.73 -4.94 -9.40
N ASP A 187 10.92 -6.25 -9.49
CA ASP A 187 9.84 -7.25 -9.36
C ASP A 187 9.04 -7.16 -8.04
N HIS A 188 9.69 -6.77 -6.94
CA HIS A 188 9.02 -6.69 -5.64
C HIS A 188 7.99 -5.56 -5.53
N LEU A 189 7.99 -4.58 -6.44
CA LEU A 189 6.91 -3.58 -6.48
C LEU A 189 5.56 -4.23 -6.78
N HIS A 190 5.53 -5.35 -7.52
CA HIS A 190 4.29 -6.09 -7.77
C HIS A 190 3.73 -6.78 -6.52
N ASP A 191 4.52 -6.95 -5.46
CA ASP A 191 4.05 -7.54 -4.21
C ASP A 191 3.18 -6.57 -3.40
N ILE A 192 3.35 -5.26 -3.61
CA ILE A 192 2.60 -4.20 -2.91
C ILE A 192 1.09 -4.29 -3.22
N PRO A 193 0.62 -4.18 -4.47
CA PRO A 193 -0.82 -4.26 -4.78
C PRO A 193 -1.42 -5.65 -4.50
N ARG A 194 -0.60 -6.72 -4.53
CA ARG A 194 -1.02 -8.08 -4.13
C ARG A 194 -1.36 -8.16 -2.64
N ARG A 195 -0.63 -7.43 -1.80
CA ARG A 195 -0.83 -7.38 -0.34
C ARG A 195 -1.84 -6.31 0.08
N TYR A 196 -1.87 -5.21 -0.67
CA TYR A 196 -2.66 -4.02 -0.37
C TYR A 196 -3.57 -3.68 -1.55
N PRO A 197 -4.66 -4.44 -1.77
CA PRO A 197 -5.63 -4.11 -2.80
C PRO A 197 -6.36 -2.81 -2.45
N GLU A 198 -6.64 -1.95 -3.43
CA GLU A 198 -7.33 -0.66 -3.24
C GLU A 198 -6.51 0.41 -2.51
N ILE A 199 -5.37 0.81 -3.09
CA ILE A 199 -4.62 1.99 -2.61
C ILE A 199 -5.37 3.24 -3.05
N ASP A 200 -5.73 4.12 -2.10
CA ASP A 200 -6.51 5.32 -2.40
C ASP A 200 -5.64 6.42 -3.02
N LEU A 201 -4.44 6.63 -2.47
CA LEU A 201 -3.49 7.64 -2.93
C LEU A 201 -2.07 7.09 -2.99
N GLY A 202 -1.37 7.32 -4.09
CA GLY A 202 0.05 6.99 -4.24
C GLY A 202 0.90 8.24 -4.50
N LEU A 203 1.98 8.42 -3.73
CA LEU A 203 3.02 9.43 -3.94
C LEU A 203 4.24 8.78 -4.58
N PHE A 204 4.66 9.25 -5.75
CA PHE A 204 5.71 8.62 -6.54
C PHE A 204 6.89 9.56 -6.74
N HIS A 205 8.09 9.13 -6.34
CA HIS A 205 9.34 9.86 -6.54
C HIS A 205 9.82 9.63 -7.97
N ILE A 206 9.96 10.70 -8.76
CA ILE A 206 10.13 10.59 -10.22
C ILE A 206 11.26 11.49 -10.79
N GLY A 207 12.28 11.80 -9.99
CA GLY A 207 13.30 12.79 -10.33
C GLY A 207 14.36 12.33 -11.34
N GLY A 208 14.37 11.04 -11.68
CA GLY A 208 15.39 10.45 -12.53
C GLY A 208 16.81 10.74 -12.04
N THR A 209 17.01 10.80 -10.72
CA THR A 209 18.27 11.15 -10.08
C THR A 209 19.36 10.23 -10.57
N THR A 210 20.44 10.80 -11.09
CA THR A 210 21.59 10.03 -11.57
C THR A 210 22.82 10.38 -10.77
N LEU A 211 23.34 9.41 -10.00
CA LEU A 211 24.56 9.55 -9.22
C LEU A 211 25.71 8.84 -9.93
N LEU A 212 26.79 9.56 -10.26
CA LEU A 212 27.96 9.01 -10.97
C LEU A 212 27.61 8.25 -12.28
N GLY A 213 26.59 8.71 -13.00
CA GLY A 213 26.11 8.08 -14.23
C GLY A 213 25.17 6.89 -14.04
N VAL A 214 24.77 6.59 -12.79
CA VAL A 214 23.84 5.51 -12.45
C VAL A 214 22.51 6.10 -12.02
N LEU A 215 21.43 5.69 -12.67
CA LEU A 215 20.07 6.05 -12.28
C LEU A 215 19.73 5.39 -10.95
N VAL A 216 19.35 6.19 -9.95
CA VAL A 216 19.06 5.74 -8.58
C VAL A 216 17.60 5.96 -8.17
N THR A 217 16.86 6.79 -8.90
CA THR A 217 15.40 6.97 -8.75
C THR A 217 14.69 6.85 -10.09
N MET A 218 13.39 6.54 -10.07
CA MET A 218 12.59 6.44 -11.29
C MET A 218 12.65 7.73 -12.12
N SER A 219 12.79 7.61 -13.43
CA SER A 219 12.44 8.69 -14.36
C SER A 219 10.92 8.89 -14.43
N GLY A 220 10.46 9.96 -15.09
CA GLY A 220 9.03 10.15 -15.34
C GLY A 220 8.36 8.97 -16.07
N GLU A 221 9.04 8.35 -17.03
CA GLU A 221 8.55 7.15 -17.73
C GLU A 221 8.44 5.93 -16.80
N GLN A 222 9.46 5.70 -15.97
CA GLN A 222 9.43 4.62 -15.00
C GLN A 222 8.40 4.87 -13.89
N GLY A 223 8.18 6.13 -13.51
CA GLY A 223 7.13 6.53 -12.58
C GLY A 223 5.74 6.15 -13.09
N VAL A 224 5.47 6.36 -14.39
CA VAL A 224 4.20 5.93 -15.01
C VAL A 224 4.02 4.42 -14.95
N GLN A 225 5.08 3.65 -15.22
CA GLN A 225 5.05 2.19 -15.08
C GLN A 225 4.82 1.77 -13.62
N ALA A 226 5.41 2.46 -12.65
CA ALA A 226 5.14 2.20 -11.24
C ALA A 226 3.68 2.50 -10.87
N VAL A 227 3.08 3.56 -11.41
CA VAL A 227 1.66 3.84 -11.23
C VAL A 227 0.80 2.72 -11.81
N GLU A 228 1.14 2.16 -12.97
CA GLU A 228 0.42 1.02 -13.55
C GLU A 228 0.54 -0.24 -12.69
N ILE A 229 1.73 -0.49 -12.14
CA ILE A 229 1.98 -1.65 -11.26
C ILE A 229 1.19 -1.51 -9.96
N ILE A 230 1.31 -0.38 -9.27
CA ILE A 230 0.72 -0.14 -7.96
C ILE A 230 -0.80 0.09 -8.06
N HIS A 231 -1.26 0.67 -9.17
CA HIS A 231 -2.65 0.94 -9.49
C HIS A 231 -3.45 1.67 -8.39
N PRO A 232 -2.97 2.82 -7.87
CA PRO A 232 -3.76 3.58 -6.90
C PRO A 232 -4.94 4.27 -7.59
N ARG A 233 -5.96 4.68 -6.81
CA ARG A 233 -7.08 5.47 -7.35
C ARG A 233 -6.59 6.84 -7.84
N VAL A 234 -5.70 7.46 -7.06
CA VAL A 234 -5.04 8.71 -7.39
C VAL A 234 -3.53 8.56 -7.26
N ALA A 235 -2.78 9.07 -8.23
CA ALA A 235 -1.33 9.20 -8.17
C ALA A 235 -0.91 10.67 -8.15
N ILE A 236 0.08 11.01 -7.33
CA ILE A 236 0.72 12.32 -7.28
C ILE A 236 2.23 12.11 -7.46
N PRO A 237 2.83 12.57 -8.57
CA PRO A 237 4.27 12.62 -8.68
C PRO A 237 4.84 13.66 -7.72
N ILE A 238 5.98 13.34 -7.12
CA ILE A 238 6.82 14.20 -6.25
C ILE A 238 8.29 13.99 -6.64
N HIS A 239 9.21 14.76 -6.04
CA HIS A 239 10.65 14.62 -6.24
C HIS A 239 11.06 14.78 -7.71
N PHE A 240 10.82 15.95 -8.34
CA PHE A 240 11.05 16.11 -9.79
C PHE A 240 11.67 17.45 -10.25
N ASN A 241 11.78 18.48 -9.41
CA ASN A 241 12.31 19.78 -9.87
C ASN A 241 13.04 20.64 -8.81
N ASP A 242 13.03 20.26 -7.53
CA ASP A 242 13.62 21.10 -6.48
C ASP A 242 15.15 21.08 -6.46
N PHE A 243 15.82 20.06 -7.00
CA PHE A 243 17.26 19.90 -6.93
C PHE A 243 17.91 19.73 -8.30
N SER A 244 19.12 20.30 -8.45
CA SER A 244 19.86 20.32 -9.73
C SER A 244 20.32 18.95 -10.22
N VAL A 245 20.16 17.90 -9.41
CA VAL A 245 20.55 16.52 -9.75
C VAL A 245 19.46 15.79 -10.55
N PHE A 246 18.23 16.32 -10.58
CA PHE A 246 17.12 15.70 -11.27
C PHE A 246 17.28 15.85 -12.78
N LEU A 247 17.28 14.71 -13.47
CA LEU A 247 17.41 14.63 -14.92
C LEU A 247 16.09 14.31 -15.60
N SER A 248 15.05 13.97 -14.83
CA SER A 248 13.70 13.81 -15.32
C SER A 248 12.73 14.67 -14.51
N GLY A 249 11.96 15.48 -15.21
CA GLY A 249 11.03 16.43 -14.62
C GLY A 249 9.57 15.99 -14.70
N LEU A 250 8.69 16.80 -14.12
CA LEU A 250 7.24 16.59 -14.18
C LEU A 250 6.70 16.47 -15.61
N ASP A 251 7.29 17.19 -16.56
CA ASP A 251 6.84 17.19 -17.95
C ASP A 251 7.13 15.87 -18.66
N ASP A 252 8.23 15.18 -18.31
CA ASP A 252 8.51 13.84 -18.82
C ASP A 252 7.46 12.84 -18.33
N PHE A 253 7.08 12.94 -17.04
CA PHE A 253 6.01 12.13 -16.48
C PHE A 253 4.67 12.41 -17.17
N LYS A 254 4.30 13.69 -17.36
CA LYS A 254 3.06 14.08 -18.06
C LYS A 254 3.01 13.53 -19.49
N ALA A 255 4.13 13.63 -20.21
CA ALA A 255 4.25 13.09 -21.56
C ALA A 255 4.12 11.56 -21.58
N ALA A 256 4.77 10.87 -20.63
CA ALA A 256 4.65 9.43 -20.46
C ALA A 256 3.23 8.98 -20.09
N ALA A 257 2.58 9.68 -19.15
CA ALA A 257 1.23 9.37 -18.68
C ALA A 257 0.20 9.53 -19.81
N THR A 258 0.37 10.58 -20.63
CA THR A 258 -0.47 10.81 -21.81
C THR A 258 -0.31 9.69 -22.85
N ARG A 259 0.92 9.22 -23.09
CA ARG A 259 1.18 8.10 -24.01
C ARG A 259 0.63 6.77 -23.49
N ALA A 260 0.75 6.51 -22.19
CA ALA A 260 0.32 5.26 -21.56
C ALA A 260 -1.20 5.13 -21.41
N SER A 261 -1.97 6.22 -21.50
CA SER A 261 -3.42 6.24 -21.26
C SER A 261 -3.79 5.67 -19.89
N LEU A 262 -3.14 6.17 -18.83
CA LEU A 262 -3.33 5.72 -17.46
C LEU A 262 -4.81 5.73 -17.05
N THR A 263 -5.25 4.62 -16.42
CA THR A 263 -6.59 4.53 -15.82
C THR A 263 -6.66 5.18 -14.43
N THR A 264 -5.51 5.27 -13.75
CA THR A 264 -5.34 5.99 -12.49
C THR A 264 -5.46 7.49 -12.72
N SER A 265 -6.23 8.19 -11.87
CA SER A 265 -6.29 9.65 -11.88
C SER A 265 -4.94 10.21 -11.44
N VAL A 266 -4.38 11.16 -12.17
CA VAL A 266 -3.12 11.80 -11.80
C VAL A 266 -3.38 13.25 -11.40
N HIS A 267 -2.92 13.64 -10.22
CA HIS A 267 -2.95 15.02 -9.75
C HIS A 267 -1.52 15.57 -9.68
N TYR A 268 -1.30 16.71 -10.33
CA TYR A 268 -0.01 17.39 -10.36
C TYR A 268 -0.03 18.56 -9.38
N LEU A 269 0.99 18.63 -8.53
CA LEU A 269 1.15 19.70 -7.55
C LEU A 269 2.43 20.48 -7.83
N LEU A 270 2.38 21.79 -7.61
CA LEU A 270 3.53 22.67 -7.46
C LEU A 270 3.72 23.01 -5.98
N GLN A 271 4.90 23.50 -5.62
CA GLN A 271 5.23 23.91 -4.26
C GLN A 271 4.18 24.91 -3.75
N GLY A 272 3.57 24.60 -2.60
CA GLY A 272 2.48 25.38 -2.00
C GLY A 272 1.07 24.94 -2.39
N ASP A 273 0.93 24.01 -3.35
CA ASP A 273 -0.38 23.45 -3.66
C ASP A 273 -0.85 22.50 -2.56
N THR A 274 -2.17 22.45 -2.37
CA THR A 274 -2.81 21.49 -1.48
C THR A 274 -3.75 20.59 -2.26
N TYR A 275 -3.53 19.29 -2.20
CA TYR A 275 -4.48 18.29 -2.64
C TYR A 275 -5.44 17.94 -1.50
N ARG A 276 -6.75 18.05 -1.77
CA ARG A 276 -7.80 17.66 -0.81
C ARG A 276 -8.50 16.43 -1.32
N PHE A 277 -8.70 15.46 -0.43
CA PHE A 277 -9.40 14.23 -0.73
C PHE A 277 -10.55 14.01 0.24
N SER A 278 -11.66 13.52 -0.29
CA SER A 278 -12.80 13.03 0.49
C SER A 278 -12.69 11.52 0.68
N VAL A 279 -13.00 11.05 1.88
CA VAL A 279 -13.05 9.63 2.20
C VAL A 279 -14.51 9.21 2.28
N GLU A 280 -15.01 8.70 1.16
CA GLU A 280 -16.39 8.20 1.05
C GLU A 280 -16.63 6.94 1.90
N ARG A 281 -15.56 6.30 2.41
CA ARG A 281 -15.67 5.15 3.34
C ARG A 281 -16.26 5.53 4.72
N GLY A 282 -16.62 6.79 4.95
CA GLY A 282 -17.08 7.33 6.25
C GLY A 282 -18.55 7.74 6.37
N GLN A 283 -19.40 7.58 5.34
CA GLN A 283 -20.83 7.86 5.43
C GLN A 283 -21.69 6.62 5.15
N VAL A 284 -21.58 5.61 6.00
CA VAL A 284 -22.69 4.70 6.26
C VAL A 284 -22.76 4.46 7.76
N GLU A 285 -23.38 5.37 8.49
CA GLU A 285 -24.02 5.07 9.76
C GLU A 285 -25.17 6.05 9.95
N THR A 286 -26.34 5.70 9.44
CA THR A 286 -27.50 5.36 10.28
C THR A 286 -28.59 4.75 9.40
N ASP A 287 -29.07 3.61 9.86
CA ASP A 287 -30.25 2.85 9.42
C ASP A 287 -30.05 1.80 8.29
N GLN A 288 -29.81 0.57 8.78
CA GLN A 288 -30.10 -0.74 8.18
C GLN A 288 -29.17 -1.30 7.10
N GLY A 289 -28.37 -2.29 7.53
CA GLY A 289 -27.98 -3.43 6.70
C GLY A 289 -26.49 -3.54 6.43
N GLU A 290 -25.84 -4.47 7.12
CA GLU A 290 -24.72 -5.24 6.59
C GLU A 290 -24.86 -5.39 5.06
N VAL A 291 -23.89 -4.92 4.25
CA VAL A 291 -23.90 -5.17 2.80
C VAL A 291 -23.67 -6.67 2.63
N LYS A 292 -24.78 -7.40 2.66
CA LYS A 292 -24.79 -8.85 2.48
C LYS A 292 -24.23 -9.14 1.08
N PRO A 293 -23.42 -10.18 0.88
CA PRO A 293 -22.98 -10.61 -0.44
C PRO A 293 -24.13 -10.76 -1.46
N SER A 294 -25.37 -10.93 -1.00
CA SER A 294 -26.61 -10.98 -1.77
C SER A 294 -27.09 -9.63 -2.36
N SER A 295 -26.47 -8.49 -2.02
CA SER A 295 -26.79 -7.19 -2.64
C SER A 295 -26.06 -6.99 -3.98
N LEU A 296 -24.97 -7.71 -4.20
CA LEU A 296 -24.21 -7.71 -5.46
C LEU A 296 -24.84 -8.69 -6.44
N LYS A 297 -25.74 -8.17 -7.28
CA LYS A 297 -26.53 -8.93 -8.24
C LYS A 297 -26.06 -8.70 -9.68
N PRO A 298 -26.22 -9.69 -10.57
CA PRO A 298 -25.98 -9.49 -11.99
C PRO A 298 -27.04 -8.59 -12.66
N PRO A 299 -26.76 -7.99 -13.84
CA PRO A 299 -25.51 -8.07 -14.59
C PRO A 299 -24.36 -7.33 -13.89
N PHE A 300 -23.18 -7.95 -13.86
CA PHE A 300 -22.01 -7.39 -13.21
C PHE A 300 -21.35 -6.31 -14.07
N THR A 301 -21.01 -5.21 -13.41
CA THR A 301 -19.98 -4.26 -13.85
C THR A 301 -18.61 -4.71 -13.33
N ARG A 302 -17.52 -4.11 -13.83
CA ARG A 302 -16.17 -4.40 -13.31
C ARG A 302 -16.07 -4.18 -11.81
N GLU A 303 -16.65 -3.08 -11.33
CA GLU A 303 -16.66 -2.70 -9.92
C GLU A 303 -17.43 -3.72 -9.06
N THR A 304 -18.65 -4.07 -9.45
CA THR A 304 -19.47 -5.04 -8.71
C THR A 304 -18.91 -6.46 -8.78
N ALA A 305 -18.25 -6.84 -9.90
CA ALA A 305 -17.51 -8.09 -10.01
C ALA A 305 -16.30 -8.12 -9.07
N LEU A 306 -15.51 -7.05 -8.97
CA LEU A 306 -14.39 -6.94 -8.03
C LEU A 306 -14.86 -7.08 -6.59
N LEU A 307 -15.92 -6.35 -6.20
CA LEU A 307 -16.53 -6.48 -4.87
C LEU A 307 -17.02 -7.91 -4.61
N LYS A 308 -17.57 -8.59 -5.62
CA LYS A 308 -18.03 -9.98 -5.51
C LYS A 308 -16.87 -10.94 -5.28
N VAL A 309 -15.77 -10.77 -6.01
CA VAL A 309 -14.54 -11.55 -5.85
C VAL A 309 -13.96 -11.33 -4.47
N LYS A 310 -13.89 -10.07 -4.01
CA LYS A 310 -13.38 -9.72 -2.68
C LYS A 310 -14.24 -10.31 -1.56
N ALA A 311 -15.56 -10.22 -1.65
CA ALA A 311 -16.48 -10.83 -0.69
C ALA A 311 -16.32 -12.36 -0.63
N ALA A 312 -16.09 -13.02 -1.77
CA ALA A 312 -15.82 -14.45 -1.81
C ALA A 312 -14.46 -14.80 -1.18
N GLU A 313 -13.41 -14.02 -1.47
CA GLU A 313 -12.10 -14.17 -0.82
C GLU A 313 -12.20 -14.05 0.70
N ASP A 314 -12.85 -12.99 1.20
CA ASP A 314 -13.00 -12.73 2.63
C ASP A 314 -13.81 -13.83 3.33
N ALA A 315 -14.87 -14.32 2.67
CA ALA A 315 -15.64 -15.46 3.17
C ALA A 315 -14.78 -16.71 3.29
N TRP A 316 -13.97 -17.04 2.28
CA TRP A 316 -13.08 -18.22 2.34
C TRP A 316 -11.96 -18.05 3.36
N ASN A 317 -11.39 -16.86 3.50
CA ASN A 317 -10.36 -16.55 4.51
C ASN A 317 -10.88 -16.60 5.95
N SER A 318 -12.20 -16.50 6.17
CA SER A 318 -12.80 -16.74 7.48
C SER A 318 -12.66 -18.19 7.94
N ARG A 319 -12.49 -19.14 6.99
CA ARG A 319 -12.47 -20.59 7.24
C ARG A 319 -13.72 -21.09 7.97
N ASP A 320 -14.86 -20.40 7.78
CA ASP A 320 -16.16 -20.77 8.33
C ASP A 320 -17.05 -21.41 7.24
N PRO A 321 -17.33 -22.72 7.31
CA PRO A 321 -18.15 -23.43 6.34
C PRO A 321 -19.58 -22.89 6.24
N GLU A 322 -20.16 -22.45 7.36
CA GLU A 322 -21.52 -21.93 7.39
C GLU A 322 -21.58 -20.60 6.63
N ARG A 323 -20.62 -19.71 6.91
CA ARG A 323 -20.52 -18.41 6.25
C ARG A 323 -20.28 -18.53 4.75
N VAL A 324 -19.37 -19.41 4.32
CA VAL A 324 -19.09 -19.60 2.88
C VAL A 324 -20.31 -20.18 2.14
N ALA A 325 -21.01 -21.13 2.73
CA ALA A 325 -22.16 -21.77 2.08
C ALA A 325 -23.33 -20.80 1.79
N LEU A 326 -23.43 -19.69 2.52
CA LEU A 326 -24.47 -18.67 2.29
C LEU A 326 -24.32 -17.93 0.95
N ALA A 327 -23.14 -17.96 0.32
CA ALA A 327 -22.91 -17.34 -0.98
C ALA A 327 -23.48 -18.15 -2.17
N TYR A 328 -23.99 -19.35 -1.93
CA TYR A 328 -24.44 -20.30 -2.95
C TYR A 328 -25.94 -20.52 -2.89
N THR A 329 -26.58 -20.90 -4.00
CA THR A 329 -28.00 -21.30 -3.98
C THR A 329 -28.18 -22.60 -3.17
N PRO A 330 -29.37 -22.88 -2.61
CA PRO A 330 -29.64 -24.14 -1.90
C PRO A 330 -29.33 -25.39 -2.72
N ASP A 331 -29.47 -25.30 -4.05
CA ASP A 331 -29.27 -26.35 -5.05
C ASP A 331 -27.97 -26.20 -5.89
N SER A 332 -27.04 -25.36 -5.43
CA SER A 332 -25.84 -24.99 -6.20
C SER A 332 -25.01 -26.20 -6.61
N GLN A 333 -24.46 -26.18 -7.82
CA GLN A 333 -23.59 -27.22 -8.37
C GLN A 333 -22.12 -26.81 -8.26
N TRP A 334 -21.31 -27.62 -7.58
CA TRP A 334 -19.86 -27.46 -7.52
C TRP A 334 -19.15 -28.58 -8.24
N ARG A 335 -18.10 -28.21 -8.99
CA ARG A 335 -16.99 -29.09 -9.28
C ARG A 335 -15.75 -28.53 -8.61
N ASN A 336 -15.12 -29.31 -7.74
CA ASN A 336 -13.85 -28.97 -7.11
C ASN A 336 -12.83 -30.05 -7.46
N ARG A 337 -11.98 -29.78 -8.46
CA ARG A 337 -11.09 -30.78 -9.06
C ARG A 337 -11.87 -31.99 -9.58
N THR A 338 -11.80 -33.10 -8.86
CA THR A 338 -12.45 -34.40 -9.16
C THR A 338 -13.70 -34.65 -8.31
N GLU A 339 -14.02 -33.78 -7.35
CA GLU A 339 -15.23 -33.89 -6.51
C GLU A 339 -16.37 -33.06 -7.10
N PHE A 340 -17.58 -33.63 -7.08
CA PHE A 340 -18.81 -32.98 -7.52
C PHE A 340 -19.78 -32.92 -6.34
N LEU A 341 -20.30 -31.72 -6.04
CA LEU A 341 -21.14 -31.47 -4.86
C LEU A 341 -22.41 -30.74 -5.29
N THR A 342 -23.54 -31.09 -4.67
CA THR A 342 -24.82 -30.44 -4.92
C THR A 342 -25.39 -29.91 -3.59
N GLY A 343 -25.66 -28.61 -3.57
CA GLY A 343 -26.30 -27.90 -2.46
C GLY A 343 -25.39 -27.57 -1.27
N ARG A 344 -25.90 -26.70 -0.41
CA ARG A 344 -25.14 -26.08 0.69
C ARG A 344 -24.59 -27.09 1.70
N GLU A 345 -25.34 -28.14 2.02
CA GLU A 345 -24.91 -29.13 3.03
C GLU A 345 -23.70 -29.95 2.55
N ALA A 346 -23.66 -30.33 1.27
CA ALA A 346 -22.50 -31.00 0.68
C ALA A 346 -21.27 -30.07 0.66
N ILE A 347 -21.47 -28.79 0.35
CA ILE A 347 -20.43 -27.76 0.39
C ILE A 347 -19.86 -27.59 1.80
N LYS A 348 -20.71 -27.46 2.83
CA LYS A 348 -20.27 -27.35 4.23
C LYS A 348 -19.46 -28.56 4.66
N ALA A 349 -19.92 -29.76 4.33
CA ALA A 349 -19.21 -30.99 4.64
C ALA A 349 -17.82 -31.04 3.97
N PHE A 350 -17.72 -30.61 2.70
CA PHE A 350 -16.45 -30.48 1.99
C PHE A 350 -15.51 -29.48 2.68
N LEU A 351 -15.99 -28.28 3.00
CA LEU A 351 -15.18 -27.22 3.62
C LEU A 351 -14.66 -27.61 5.02
N ARG A 352 -15.47 -28.30 5.82
CA ARG A 352 -15.02 -28.85 7.12
C ARG A 352 -13.87 -29.82 6.96
N ARG A 353 -13.94 -30.74 5.98
CA ARG A 353 -12.84 -31.67 5.69
C ARG A 353 -11.61 -30.93 5.17
N LYS A 354 -11.81 -29.95 4.28
CA LYS A 354 -10.72 -29.15 3.70
C LYS A 354 -9.91 -28.46 4.78
N TRP A 355 -10.55 -27.69 5.67
CA TRP A 355 -9.83 -26.93 6.70
C TRP A 355 -9.40 -27.74 7.93
N ALA A 356 -9.86 -29.00 8.07
CA ALA A 356 -9.24 -29.94 8.99
C ALA A 356 -7.85 -30.38 8.50
N LYS A 357 -7.62 -30.42 7.18
CA LYS A 357 -6.35 -30.79 6.57
C LYS A 357 -5.47 -29.58 6.22
N GLU A 358 -6.08 -28.51 5.73
CA GLU A 358 -5.40 -27.30 5.25
C GLU A 358 -5.38 -26.22 6.34
N LEU A 359 -4.39 -26.30 7.24
CA LEU A 359 -4.20 -25.34 8.32
C LEU A 359 -3.64 -24.02 7.80
N ASP A 360 -3.78 -22.95 8.60
CA ASP A 360 -3.20 -21.63 8.29
C ASP A 360 -3.57 -21.10 6.88
N TYR A 361 -4.73 -21.55 6.38
CA TYR A 361 -5.21 -21.27 5.03
C TYR A 361 -5.37 -19.76 4.78
N ARG A 362 -4.69 -19.26 3.74
CA ARG A 362 -4.79 -17.88 3.28
C ARG A 362 -4.89 -17.83 1.75
N LEU A 363 -6.00 -17.29 1.27
CA LEU A 363 -6.39 -17.22 -0.14
C LEU A 363 -6.33 -15.79 -0.67
N MET A 364 -5.85 -15.68 -1.91
CA MET A 364 -5.94 -14.51 -2.76
C MET A 364 -6.75 -14.86 -4.02
N LYS A 365 -7.73 -14.04 -4.41
CA LYS A 365 -8.48 -14.15 -5.66
C LYS A 365 -8.33 -12.91 -6.54
N GLU A 366 -8.00 -13.13 -7.81
CA GLU A 366 -7.88 -12.09 -8.83
C GLU A 366 -9.05 -12.22 -9.82
N LEU A 367 -9.77 -11.12 -10.07
CA LEU A 367 -10.76 -11.08 -11.13
C LEU A 367 -10.07 -11.23 -12.50
N TRP A 368 -10.38 -12.29 -13.24
CA TRP A 368 -9.82 -12.53 -14.57
C TRP A 368 -10.70 -11.92 -15.67
N CYS A 369 -12.00 -12.20 -15.62
CA CYS A 369 -12.99 -11.59 -16.51
C CYS A 369 -14.40 -11.73 -15.93
N TYR A 370 -15.34 -10.96 -16.47
CA TYR A 370 -16.76 -11.04 -16.12
C TYR A 370 -17.62 -10.78 -17.36
N THR A 371 -18.84 -11.31 -17.35
CA THR A 371 -19.88 -11.02 -18.35
C THR A 371 -21.23 -11.32 -17.72
N ASP A 372 -22.20 -10.41 -17.81
CA ASP A 372 -23.56 -10.58 -17.30
C ASP A 372 -23.62 -11.20 -15.90
N ASN A 373 -24.00 -12.48 -15.79
CA ASN A 373 -24.11 -13.24 -14.54
C ASN A 373 -22.95 -14.21 -14.28
N ARG A 374 -21.79 -13.99 -14.90
CA ARG A 374 -20.62 -14.86 -14.79
C ARG A 374 -19.37 -14.09 -14.41
N ILE A 375 -18.56 -14.72 -13.58
CA ILE A 375 -17.24 -14.24 -13.16
C ILE A 375 -16.24 -15.37 -13.28
N SER A 376 -15.07 -15.08 -13.86
CA SER A 376 -13.91 -15.96 -13.82
C SER A 376 -12.84 -15.34 -12.93
N VAL A 377 -12.23 -16.14 -12.07
CA VAL A 377 -11.12 -15.72 -11.22
C VAL A 377 -9.91 -16.62 -11.37
N ARG A 378 -8.73 -16.05 -11.14
CA ARG A 378 -7.53 -16.80 -10.78
C ARG A 378 -7.39 -16.75 -9.27
N PHE A 379 -6.76 -17.76 -8.69
CA PHE A 379 -6.49 -17.75 -7.27
C PHE A 379 -5.15 -18.40 -6.95
N GLU A 380 -4.60 -17.96 -5.82
CA GLU A 380 -3.46 -18.58 -5.17
C GLU A 380 -3.79 -18.68 -3.68
N TYR A 381 -3.50 -19.81 -3.04
CA TYR A 381 -3.59 -19.90 -1.58
C TYR A 381 -2.43 -20.70 -0.99
N GLU A 382 -2.07 -20.35 0.23
CA GLU A 382 -1.07 -21.04 1.03
C GLU A 382 -1.74 -21.72 2.21
N TRP A 383 -1.25 -22.90 2.56
CA TRP A 383 -1.75 -23.68 3.67
C TRP A 383 -0.66 -24.61 4.19
N ARG A 384 -0.80 -25.04 5.43
CA ARG A 384 0.09 -26.01 6.07
C ARG A 384 -0.64 -27.33 6.24
N ASP A 385 -0.06 -28.40 5.75
CA ASP A 385 -0.66 -29.73 5.84
C ASP A 385 -0.69 -30.20 7.29
N ALA A 386 -1.87 -30.59 7.78
CA ALA A 386 -2.08 -30.97 9.18
C ALA A 386 -1.32 -32.24 9.58
N ASP A 387 -1.08 -33.15 8.64
CA ASP A 387 -0.46 -34.45 8.91
C ASP A 387 1.07 -34.35 8.91
N THR A 388 1.62 -33.56 8.00
CA THR A 388 3.08 -33.49 7.74
C THR A 388 3.73 -32.20 8.20
N GLY A 389 2.95 -31.13 8.40
CA GLY A 389 3.46 -29.78 8.65
C GLY A 389 4.07 -29.11 7.43
N GLN A 390 4.06 -29.75 6.25
CA GLN A 390 4.58 -29.18 5.01
C GLN A 390 3.74 -27.99 4.56
N TRP A 391 4.40 -26.88 4.24
CA TRP A 391 3.73 -25.75 3.59
C TRP A 391 3.49 -26.05 2.12
N MET A 392 2.29 -25.74 1.67
CA MET A 392 1.82 -25.96 0.31
C MET A 392 1.32 -24.64 -0.26
N ARG A 393 1.54 -24.43 -1.55
CA ARG A 393 0.89 -23.39 -2.32
C ARG A 393 0.05 -24.02 -3.41
N THR A 394 -1.16 -23.51 -3.57
CA THR A 394 -2.10 -23.95 -4.59
C THR A 394 -2.34 -22.83 -5.57
N HIS A 395 -2.20 -23.10 -6.87
CA HIS A 395 -2.61 -22.19 -7.93
C HIS A 395 -3.78 -22.77 -8.70
N GLY A 396 -4.73 -21.92 -9.08
CA GLY A 396 -5.87 -22.37 -9.86
C GLY A 396 -6.74 -21.27 -10.43
N ASN A 397 -7.84 -21.71 -11.02
CA ASN A 397 -8.87 -20.86 -11.60
C ASN A 397 -10.24 -21.33 -11.12
N GLU A 398 -11.19 -20.39 -11.00
CA GLU A 398 -12.59 -20.70 -10.78
C GLU A 398 -13.49 -19.97 -11.76
N HIS A 399 -14.56 -20.65 -12.16
CA HIS A 399 -15.63 -20.07 -12.97
C HIS A 399 -16.93 -20.12 -12.18
N TRP A 400 -17.59 -18.97 -12.07
CA TRP A 400 -18.79 -18.77 -11.28
C TRP A 400 -19.94 -18.34 -12.16
N GLU A 401 -21.12 -18.91 -11.92
CA GLU A 401 -22.37 -18.46 -12.50
C GLU A 401 -23.38 -18.18 -11.39
N PHE A 402 -24.06 -17.05 -11.50
CA PHE A 402 -24.95 -16.51 -10.48
C PHE A 402 -26.42 -16.53 -10.92
N ASP A 403 -27.33 -16.65 -9.95
CA ASP A 403 -28.76 -16.36 -10.14
C ASP A 403 -29.07 -14.86 -10.06
N GLU A 404 -30.35 -14.50 -10.21
CA GLU A 404 -30.82 -13.10 -10.20
C GLU A 404 -30.69 -12.46 -8.81
N GLU A 405 -30.67 -13.29 -7.75
CA GLU A 405 -30.46 -12.89 -6.37
C GLU A 405 -28.97 -12.70 -6.03
N GLY A 406 -28.06 -12.99 -6.97
CA GLY A 406 -26.62 -12.87 -6.80
C GLY A 406 -25.99 -14.02 -6.01
N LEU A 407 -26.67 -15.14 -5.84
CA LEU A 407 -26.11 -16.37 -5.26
C LEU A 407 -25.44 -17.21 -6.35
N MET A 408 -24.30 -17.82 -6.03
CA MET A 408 -23.60 -18.72 -6.95
C MET A 408 -24.41 -20.01 -7.12
N ARG A 409 -24.97 -20.22 -8.31
CA ARG A 409 -25.65 -21.48 -8.67
C ARG A 409 -24.69 -22.52 -9.25
N ARG A 410 -23.55 -22.07 -9.80
CA ARG A 410 -22.49 -22.96 -10.31
C ARG A 410 -21.10 -22.44 -9.94
N ARG A 411 -20.23 -23.35 -9.50
CA ARG A 411 -18.80 -23.08 -9.26
C ARG A 411 -17.95 -24.23 -9.78
N ASP A 412 -17.10 -23.94 -10.75
CA ASP A 412 -16.12 -24.90 -11.28
C ASP A 412 -14.71 -24.45 -10.88
N MET A 413 -14.01 -25.24 -10.06
CA MET A 413 -12.66 -24.97 -9.57
C MET A 413 -11.67 -26.02 -10.05
N SER A 414 -10.54 -25.56 -10.61
CA SER A 414 -9.36 -26.37 -10.89
C SER A 414 -8.15 -25.73 -10.24
N GLY A 415 -7.27 -26.54 -9.65
CA GLY A 415 -5.99 -26.07 -9.12
C GLY A 415 -5.03 -27.21 -8.88
N ASN A 416 -3.76 -26.87 -8.69
CA ASN A 416 -2.67 -27.81 -8.41
C ASN A 416 -1.87 -27.34 -7.19
N ASP A 417 -1.44 -28.29 -6.35
CA ASP A 417 -0.67 -28.02 -5.15
C ASP A 417 0.80 -28.33 -5.39
N TYR A 418 1.69 -27.53 -4.81
CA TYR A 418 3.11 -27.81 -4.75
C TYR A 418 3.70 -27.37 -3.41
N PRO A 419 4.74 -28.06 -2.92
CA PRO A 419 5.38 -27.72 -1.65
C PRO A 419 6.16 -26.42 -1.76
N ILE A 420 6.17 -25.64 -0.68
CA ILE A 420 7.00 -24.44 -0.50
C ILE A 420 7.67 -24.49 0.88
N GLN A 421 8.77 -23.76 1.06
CA GLN A 421 9.32 -23.48 2.39
C GLN A 421 8.50 -22.38 3.08
N GLU A 422 8.52 -22.35 4.41
CA GLU A 422 7.83 -21.29 5.18
C GLU A 422 8.39 -19.89 4.86
N SER A 423 9.69 -19.79 4.56
CA SER A 423 10.37 -18.57 4.13
C SER A 423 9.84 -18.02 2.80
N GLU A 424 9.31 -18.88 1.94
CA GLU A 424 8.79 -18.52 0.61
C GLU A 424 7.33 -18.04 0.65
N ARG A 425 6.68 -18.07 1.81
CA ARG A 425 5.29 -17.63 2.00
C ARG A 425 5.10 -16.16 1.62
N ARG A 426 4.04 -15.91 0.86
CA ARG A 426 3.65 -14.57 0.37
C ARG A 426 2.52 -13.96 1.17
N TYR A 427 1.61 -14.79 1.71
CA TYR A 427 0.40 -14.36 2.38
C TYR A 427 0.48 -14.75 3.86
N ARG A 428 0.82 -13.78 4.72
CA ARG A 428 0.96 -13.98 6.17
C ARG A 428 -0.27 -13.51 6.91
#